data_AF-A0A7V3X1U3-F1
#
_entry.id   AF-A0A7V3X1U3-F1
#
_cell.length_a   1.000
_cell.length_b   1.000
_cell.length_c   1.000
_cell.angle_alpha   90.00
_cell.angle_beta   90.00
_cell.angle_gamma   90.00
#
_symmetry.space_group_name_H-M   'P 1'
#
loop_
_entity.id
_entity.type
_entity.pdbx_description
1 polymer ?
#
loop_
_entity_poly.entity_id
_entity_poly.type
_entity_poly.pdbx_seq_one_letter_code
_entity_poly.pdbx_strand_id
1 'polypeptide(L)'
;MNSRNRQKNYWLTRRSAPVAGNGQLRRKDIPAGETLCFYCPAKCCHYIALTIDRPRTWEEFDTVRWFLLHERTAVFVDNGQWYLLVFLTCTKLQPDGRCGIYPRRPKICRDYDTDICEFEENAVYDQFFELPEQLEEYAEALLGPREGGSLRSPRPELLPVLP
;
A
#
# COMPACT_ATOMS: atom_id res chain seq x y z
N MET A 1 0.48 26.16 -4.72
CA MET A 1 1.49 25.54 -5.61
C MET A 1 0.88 24.33 -6.31
N ASN A 2 1.18 24.12 -7.59
CA ASN A 2 0.45 23.32 -8.58
C ASN A 2 0.08 21.88 -8.14
N SER A 3 -1.22 21.58 -8.01
CA SER A 3 -1.80 20.23 -7.88
C SER A 3 -1.88 19.49 -9.23
N ARG A 4 -0.94 19.73 -10.15
CA ARG A 4 -0.94 19.11 -11.47
C ARG A 4 -0.46 17.66 -11.35
N ASN A 5 -1.44 16.78 -11.23
CA ASN A 5 -1.36 15.38 -11.64
C ASN A 5 -0.44 14.49 -10.80
N ARG A 6 -0.59 14.53 -9.46
CA ARG A 6 -0.20 13.37 -8.64
C ARG A 6 -1.04 12.20 -9.16
N GLN A 7 -0.38 11.30 -9.88
CA GLN A 7 -1.02 10.18 -10.57
C GLN A 7 -1.88 9.44 -9.54
N LYS A 8 -3.21 9.58 -9.64
CA LYS A 8 -4.18 8.92 -8.76
C LYS A 8 -3.75 7.47 -8.61
N ASN A 9 -3.48 7.06 -7.37
CA ASN A 9 -3.11 5.73 -6.91
C ASN A 9 -3.14 4.69 -8.03
N TYR A 10 -1.97 4.38 -8.59
CA TYR A 10 -1.82 3.47 -9.73
C TYR A 10 -2.55 2.13 -9.53
N TRP A 11 -2.74 1.69 -8.28
CA TRP A 11 -3.51 0.49 -7.94
C TRP A 11 -5.05 0.67 -7.98
N LEU A 12 -5.60 1.85 -7.66
CA LEU A 12 -7.05 2.11 -7.73
C LEU A 12 -7.58 2.15 -9.17
N THR A 13 -6.69 2.37 -10.15
CA THR A 13 -7.09 2.48 -11.56
C THR A 13 -6.99 1.17 -12.35
N ARG A 14 -6.33 0.14 -11.80
CA ARG A 14 -6.32 -1.20 -12.41
C ARG A 14 -7.58 -1.94 -11.99
N ARG A 15 -8.52 -2.06 -12.93
CA ARG A 15 -9.65 -2.98 -12.79
C ARG A 15 -9.10 -4.40 -12.69
N SER A 16 -9.65 -5.19 -11.77
CA SER A 16 -9.48 -6.64 -11.74
C SER A 16 -9.73 -7.23 -13.14
N ALA A 17 -9.09 -8.35 -13.47
CA ALA A 17 -9.38 -9.10 -14.68
C ALA A 17 -10.90 -9.33 -14.76
N PRO A 18 -11.53 -9.13 -15.93
CA PRO A 18 -12.96 -9.33 -16.06
C PRO A 18 -13.26 -10.79 -15.73
N VAL A 19 -13.91 -10.99 -14.59
CA VAL A 19 -14.52 -12.27 -14.25
C VAL A 19 -15.69 -12.45 -15.22
N ALA A 20 -15.81 -13.62 -15.82
CA ALA A 20 -16.96 -13.94 -16.65
C ALA A 20 -18.23 -13.93 -15.78
N GLY A 21 -18.95 -12.80 -15.79
CA GLY A 21 -20.20 -12.60 -15.05
C GLY A 21 -20.17 -11.37 -14.13
N ASN A 22 -21.35 -10.79 -13.87
CA ASN A 22 -21.56 -9.59 -13.05
C ASN A 22 -21.24 -9.78 -11.53
N GLY A 23 -20.35 -10.71 -11.16
CA GLY A 23 -19.96 -10.98 -9.79
C GLY A 23 -18.44 -11.11 -9.65
N GLN A 24 -17.86 -10.41 -8.69
CA GLN A 24 -16.45 -10.51 -8.35
C GLN A 24 -16.17 -11.93 -7.80
N LEU A 25 -15.27 -12.68 -8.43
CA LEU A 25 -14.82 -14.01 -7.98
C LEU A 25 -14.34 -13.90 -6.53
N ARG A 26 -14.90 -14.71 -5.62
CA ARG A 26 -14.46 -14.78 -4.22
C ARG A 26 -13.57 -16.00 -4.03
N ARG A 27 -12.75 -15.97 -2.98
CA ARG A 27 -11.85 -17.07 -2.62
C ARG A 27 -12.61 -18.39 -2.48
N LYS A 28 -13.80 -18.35 -1.86
CA LYS A 28 -14.66 -19.53 -1.68
C LYS A 28 -15.24 -20.12 -2.97
N ASP A 29 -15.19 -19.38 -4.07
CA ASP A 29 -15.68 -19.84 -5.36
C ASP A 29 -14.58 -20.60 -6.14
N ILE A 30 -13.33 -20.64 -5.63
CA ILE A 30 -12.19 -21.36 -6.23
C ILE A 30 -12.11 -22.78 -5.67
N PRO A 31 -11.99 -23.83 -6.53
CA PRO A 31 -11.86 -25.20 -6.09
C PRO A 31 -10.66 -25.43 -5.15
N ALA A 32 -10.84 -26.31 -4.16
CA ALA A 32 -9.75 -26.68 -3.26
C ALA A 32 -8.59 -27.32 -4.03
N GLY A 33 -7.36 -26.89 -3.74
CA GLY A 33 -6.14 -27.36 -4.42
C GLY A 33 -5.73 -26.57 -5.66
N GLU A 34 -6.58 -25.66 -6.15
CA GLU A 34 -6.22 -24.72 -7.21
C GLU A 34 -5.37 -23.56 -6.68
N THR A 35 -4.50 -23.02 -7.55
CA THR A 35 -3.71 -21.83 -7.19
C THR A 35 -4.51 -20.56 -7.46
N LEU A 36 -4.85 -19.81 -6.41
CA LEU A 36 -5.57 -18.52 -6.49
C LEU A 36 -5.00 -17.53 -7.51
N CYS A 37 -3.68 -17.54 -7.74
CA CYS A 37 -3.04 -16.69 -8.73
C CYS A 37 -3.58 -16.89 -10.15
N PHE A 38 -4.17 -18.03 -10.50
CA PHE A 38 -4.81 -18.25 -11.82
C PHE A 38 -6.11 -17.47 -12.01
N TYR A 39 -6.68 -16.95 -10.92
CA TYR A 39 -7.94 -16.22 -10.91
C TYR A 39 -7.76 -14.75 -10.48
N CYS A 40 -6.54 -14.36 -10.11
CA CYS A 40 -6.20 -13.06 -9.54
C CYS A 40 -5.71 -12.08 -10.63
N PRO A 41 -6.05 -10.78 -10.54
CA PRO A 41 -5.45 -9.74 -11.39
C PRO A 41 -3.97 -9.44 -11.06
N ALA A 42 -3.27 -10.38 -10.44
CA ALA A 42 -1.85 -10.29 -10.07
C ALA A 42 -1.50 -9.12 -9.14
N LYS A 43 -2.37 -8.79 -8.17
CA LYS A 43 -2.18 -7.68 -7.22
C LYS A 43 -0.78 -7.67 -6.58
N CYS A 44 -0.37 -8.81 -6.01
CA CYS A 44 0.93 -8.97 -5.35
C CYS A 44 2.14 -8.96 -6.31
N CYS A 45 1.93 -9.07 -7.62
CA CYS A 45 2.99 -8.97 -8.62
C CYS A 45 3.25 -7.53 -9.09
N HIS A 46 2.52 -6.55 -8.54
CA HIS A 46 2.63 -5.13 -8.88
C HIS A 46 3.37 -4.29 -7.82
N TYR A 47 3.90 -4.93 -6.79
CA TYR A 47 4.73 -4.27 -5.78
C TYR A 47 5.75 -5.23 -5.18
N ILE A 48 6.72 -4.68 -4.46
CA ILE A 48 7.51 -5.39 -3.46
C ILE A 48 7.13 -4.86 -2.08
N ALA A 49 7.06 -5.76 -1.10
CA ALA A 49 6.83 -5.43 0.30
C ALA A 49 8.08 -5.81 1.09
N LEU A 50 8.69 -4.83 1.74
CA LEU A 50 9.89 -5.03 2.56
C LEU A 50 9.53 -4.75 4.01
N THR A 51 9.88 -5.66 4.91
CA THR A 51 9.77 -5.42 6.35
C THR A 51 10.70 -4.27 6.74
N ILE A 52 10.16 -3.30 7.48
CA ILE A 52 10.94 -2.23 8.10
C ILE A 52 10.71 -2.25 9.60
N ASP A 53 11.64 -1.67 10.35
CA ASP A 53 11.49 -1.53 11.79
C ASP A 53 10.35 -0.55 12.12
N ARG A 54 9.64 -0.83 13.21
CA ARG A 54 8.63 0.10 13.74
C ARG A 54 9.33 1.37 14.26
N PRO A 55 8.99 2.57 13.74
CA PRO A 55 9.55 3.81 14.25
C PRO A 55 9.05 4.11 15.68
N ARG A 56 9.96 4.64 16.51
CA ARG A 56 9.75 4.98 17.93
C ARG A 56 10.19 6.39 18.27
N THR A 57 10.99 7.02 17.43
CA THR A 57 11.48 8.40 17.61
C THR A 57 11.10 9.27 16.42
N TRP A 58 11.13 10.60 16.60
CA TRP A 58 10.87 11.55 15.51
C TRP A 58 11.81 11.37 14.32
N GLU A 59 13.09 11.06 14.57
CA GLU A 59 14.08 10.80 13.51
C GLU A 59 13.76 9.52 12.72
N GLU A 60 13.33 8.46 13.39
CA GLU A 60 12.87 7.24 12.74
C GLU A 60 11.59 7.47 11.94
N PHE A 61 10.64 8.25 12.47
CA PHE A 61 9.46 8.67 11.71
C PHE A 61 9.82 9.53 10.50
N ASP A 62 10.81 10.41 10.59
CA ASP A 62 11.31 11.20 9.46
C ASP A 62 11.92 10.30 8.37
N THR A 63 12.55 9.18 8.75
CA THR A 63 13.04 8.19 7.79
C THR A 63 11.89 7.53 7.03
N VAL A 64 10.83 7.11 7.74
CA VAL A 64 9.65 6.52 7.09
C VAL A 64 8.90 7.57 6.25
N ARG A 65 8.83 8.80 6.73
CA ARG A 65 8.26 9.94 6.01
C ARG A 65 9.03 10.23 4.72
N TRP A 66 10.36 10.12 4.75
CA TRP A 66 11.22 10.25 3.58
C TRP A 66 10.91 9.20 2.52
N PHE A 67 10.56 7.96 2.89
CA PHE A 67 10.07 6.97 1.92
C PHE A 67 8.82 7.49 1.20
N LEU A 68 7.82 7.96 1.96
CA LEU A 68 6.53 8.47 1.45
C LEU A 68 6.64 9.75 0.60
N LEU A 69 7.79 10.44 0.62
CA LEU A 69 8.06 11.56 -0.30
C LEU A 69 8.37 11.08 -1.72
N HIS A 70 8.70 9.81 -1.92
CA HIS A 70 8.95 9.24 -3.23
C HIS A 70 7.66 8.72 -3.86
N GLU A 71 7.49 8.98 -5.15
CA GLU A 71 6.38 8.40 -5.91
C GLU A 71 6.40 6.87 -5.81
N ARG A 72 5.21 6.26 -5.90
CA ARG A 72 5.04 4.79 -5.90
C ARG A 72 5.56 4.11 -4.64
N THR A 73 5.44 4.79 -3.50
CA THR A 73 5.65 4.19 -2.19
C THR A 73 4.38 4.28 -1.35
N ALA A 74 4.23 3.33 -0.43
CA ALA A 74 3.27 3.37 0.65
C ALA A 74 3.87 2.60 1.83
N VAL A 75 3.36 2.82 3.04
CA VAL A 75 3.76 2.07 4.22
C VAL A 75 2.51 1.50 4.86
N PHE A 76 2.52 0.22 5.22
CA PHE A 76 1.40 -0.37 5.94
C PHE A 76 1.88 -1.12 7.16
N VAL A 77 0.94 -1.32 8.08
CA VAL A 77 1.12 -2.08 9.30
C VAL A 77 0.12 -3.22 9.32
N ASP A 78 0.62 -4.43 9.55
CA ASP A 78 -0.20 -5.63 9.72
C ASP A 78 0.30 -6.41 10.93
N ASN A 79 -0.61 -6.70 11.86
CA ASN A 79 -0.30 -7.32 13.15
C ASN A 79 0.89 -6.66 13.88
N GLY A 80 0.96 -5.33 13.81
CA GLY A 80 2.04 -4.52 14.39
C GLY A 80 3.40 -4.57 13.66
N GLN A 81 3.55 -5.37 12.60
CA GLN A 81 4.74 -5.37 11.75
C GLN A 81 4.62 -4.31 10.66
N TRP A 82 5.69 -3.54 10.44
CA TRP A 82 5.73 -2.48 9.45
C TRP A 82 6.33 -2.96 8.14
N TYR A 83 5.77 -2.45 7.04
CA TYR A 83 6.19 -2.78 5.69
C TYR A 83 6.26 -1.54 4.80
N LEU A 84 7.35 -1.41 4.05
CA LEU A 84 7.46 -0.49 2.92
C LEU A 84 6.97 -1.20 1.65
N LEU A 85 5.97 -0.62 1.00
CA LEU A 85 5.55 -0.96 -0.34
C LEU A 85 6.26 -0.09 -1.36
N VAL A 86 6.82 -0.72 -2.39
CA VAL A 86 7.29 -0.04 -3.59
C VAL A 86 6.55 -0.60 -4.79
N PHE A 87 5.73 0.22 -5.44
CA PHE A 87 4.86 -0.21 -6.54
C PHE A 87 5.65 -0.33 -7.84
N LEU A 88 6.04 -1.55 -8.16
CA LEU A 88 6.80 -1.94 -9.35
C LEU A 88 6.20 -3.21 -9.93
N THR A 89 5.91 -3.19 -11.23
CA THR A 89 5.37 -4.39 -11.91
C THR A 89 6.48 -5.39 -12.19
N CYS A 90 6.26 -6.64 -11.76
CA CYS A 90 7.18 -7.75 -12.01
C CYS A 90 7.41 -7.94 -13.51
N THR A 91 8.68 -8.01 -13.93
CA THR A 91 9.07 -8.21 -15.33
C THR A 91 8.72 -9.58 -15.92
N LYS A 92 8.29 -10.52 -15.06
CA LYS A 92 7.86 -11.87 -15.46
C LYS A 92 6.35 -12.04 -15.46
N LEU A 93 5.59 -10.99 -15.13
CA LEU A 93 4.14 -11.01 -15.19
C LEU A 93 3.67 -11.03 -16.65
N GLN A 94 2.78 -11.97 -16.99
CA GLN A 94 2.19 -12.11 -18.31
C GLN A 94 0.89 -11.29 -18.43
N PRO A 95 0.42 -10.99 -19.66
CA PRO A 95 -0.79 -10.20 -19.89
C PRO A 95 -2.07 -10.80 -19.27
N ASP A 96 -2.08 -12.10 -19.01
CA ASP A 96 -3.18 -12.84 -18.39
C ASP A 96 -3.11 -12.89 -16.85
N GLY A 97 -2.21 -12.13 -16.23
CA GLY A 97 -2.05 -12.08 -14.77
C GLY A 97 -1.20 -13.22 -14.19
N ARG A 98 -0.64 -14.09 -15.02
CA ARG A 98 0.13 -15.26 -14.57
C ARG A 98 1.64 -14.99 -14.59
N CYS A 99 2.39 -15.70 -13.74
CA CYS A 99 3.85 -15.61 -13.76
C CYS A 99 4.41 -16.45 -14.91
N GLY A 100 5.28 -15.89 -15.75
CA GLY A 100 5.93 -16.62 -16.85
C GLY A 100 7.02 -17.61 -16.41
N ILE A 101 7.36 -17.65 -15.11
CA ILE A 101 8.47 -18.46 -14.59
C ILE A 101 8.10 -19.32 -13.37
N TYR A 102 6.85 -19.81 -13.26
CA TYR A 102 6.40 -20.66 -12.14
C TYR A 102 7.44 -21.70 -11.66
N PRO A 103 8.07 -22.52 -12.54
CA PRO A 103 9.02 -23.55 -12.11
C PRO A 103 10.33 -23.01 -11.51
N ARG A 104 10.67 -21.76 -11.84
CA ARG A 104 11.93 -21.09 -11.46
C ARG A 104 11.70 -19.84 -10.62
N ARG A 105 10.52 -19.73 -9.98
CA ARG A 105 10.22 -18.61 -9.09
C ARG A 105 11.26 -18.52 -7.97
N PRO A 106 11.65 -17.30 -7.57
CA PRO A 106 12.49 -17.12 -6.38
C PRO A 106 11.76 -17.65 -5.14
N LYS A 107 12.52 -17.97 -4.09
CA LYS A 107 11.99 -18.57 -2.86
C LYS A 107 10.82 -17.77 -2.26
N ILE A 108 10.93 -16.45 -2.17
CA ILE A 108 9.85 -15.56 -1.67
C ILE A 108 8.51 -15.72 -2.41
N CYS A 109 8.54 -15.96 -3.73
CA CYS A 109 7.32 -16.17 -4.51
C CYS A 109 6.78 -17.61 -4.43
N ARG A 110 7.61 -18.58 -4.00
CA ARG A 110 7.21 -19.98 -3.81
C ARG A 110 6.68 -20.22 -2.40
N ASP A 111 7.24 -19.54 -1.42
CA ASP A 111 6.81 -19.58 -0.02
C ASP A 111 5.56 -18.72 0.23
N TYR A 112 5.09 -17.98 -0.78
CA TYR A 112 3.89 -17.16 -0.66
C TYR A 112 2.67 -18.04 -0.41
N ASP A 113 2.10 -17.91 0.78
CA ASP A 113 0.83 -18.53 1.15
C ASP A 113 -0.34 -17.63 0.77
N THR A 114 -1.44 -18.27 0.43
CA THR A 114 -2.69 -17.63 0.14
C THR A 114 -3.52 -17.28 1.37
N ASP A 115 -3.17 -17.74 2.58
CA ASP A 115 -3.95 -17.50 3.80
C ASP A 115 -4.15 -16.02 4.14
N ILE A 116 -3.16 -15.17 3.84
CA ILE A 116 -3.19 -13.70 4.03
C ILE A 116 -3.32 -12.94 2.70
N CYS A 117 -3.89 -13.59 1.68
CA CYS A 117 -3.93 -13.03 0.33
C CYS A 117 -4.95 -11.89 0.18
N GLU A 118 -4.50 -10.76 -0.35
CA GLU A 118 -5.30 -9.59 -0.78
C GLU A 118 -6.21 -9.86 -1.99
N PHE A 119 -6.40 -11.13 -2.38
CA PHE A 119 -7.27 -11.54 -3.50
C PHE A 119 -8.67 -10.95 -3.33
N GLU A 120 -9.25 -11.16 -2.15
CA GLU A 120 -10.42 -10.41 -1.72
C GLU A 120 -9.95 -9.05 -1.20
N GLU A 121 -10.66 -7.98 -1.54
CA GLU A 121 -10.36 -6.59 -1.10
C GLU A 121 -10.53 -6.37 0.41
N ASN A 122 -10.53 -7.46 1.19
CA ASN A 122 -10.75 -7.51 2.61
C ASN A 122 -9.41 -7.49 3.39
N ALA A 123 -8.31 -7.09 2.74
CA ALA A 123 -7.04 -6.88 3.43
C ALA A 123 -7.23 -5.72 4.41
N VAL A 124 -7.46 -6.06 5.67
CA VAL A 124 -7.59 -5.10 6.76
C VAL A 124 -6.19 -4.84 7.27
N TYR A 125 -5.63 -3.69 6.93
CA TYR A 125 -4.40 -3.21 7.52
C TYR A 125 -4.70 -2.54 8.87
N ASP A 126 -3.81 -2.68 9.84
CA ASP A 126 -3.90 -1.91 11.08
C ASP A 126 -3.71 -0.41 10.76
N GLN A 127 -2.77 -0.10 9.87
CA GLN A 127 -2.51 1.24 9.34
C GLN A 127 -2.09 1.17 7.87
N PHE A 128 -2.43 2.19 7.08
CA PHE A 128 -1.98 2.34 5.69
C PHE A 128 -1.70 3.83 5.41
N PHE A 129 -0.43 4.15 5.12
CA PHE A 129 0.07 5.48 4.86
C PHE A 129 0.48 5.62 3.40
N GLU A 130 -0.20 6.52 2.69
CA GLU A 130 0.10 6.90 1.31
C GLU A 130 0.71 8.30 1.21
N LEU A 131 0.46 9.12 2.23
CA LEU A 131 0.86 10.51 2.28
C LEU A 131 1.78 10.73 3.49
N PRO A 132 2.87 11.49 3.32
CA PRO A 132 3.76 11.83 4.43
C PRO A 132 3.04 12.59 5.55
N GLU A 133 1.98 13.33 5.24
CA GLU A 133 1.16 14.04 6.22
C GLU A 133 0.40 13.09 7.16
N GLN A 134 -0.11 11.96 6.64
CA GLN A 134 -0.79 10.95 7.47
C GLN A 134 0.16 10.34 8.51
N LEU A 135 1.42 10.12 8.11
CA LEU A 135 2.44 9.58 8.99
C LEU A 135 2.88 10.61 10.04
N GLU A 136 2.99 11.89 9.66
CA GLU A 136 3.30 12.97 10.59
C GLU A 136 2.22 13.10 11.68
N GLU A 137 0.94 13.10 11.29
CA GLU A 137 -0.19 13.14 12.24
C GLU A 137 -0.18 11.94 13.18
N TYR A 138 0.12 10.75 12.66
CA TYR A 138 0.26 9.53 13.46
C TYR A 138 1.45 9.62 14.44
N ALA A 139 2.59 10.12 14.01
CA ALA A 139 3.77 10.31 14.85
C ALA A 139 3.51 11.31 15.97
N GLU A 140 2.87 12.45 15.67
CA GLU A 140 2.49 13.45 16.66
C GLU A 140 1.50 12.90 17.69
N ALA A 141 0.54 12.07 17.27
CA ALA A 141 -0.40 11.43 18.19
C ALA A 141 0.28 10.47 19.18
N LEU A 142 1.40 9.85 18.79
CA LEU A 142 2.16 8.92 19.62
C LEU A 142 3.23 9.60 20.49
N LEU A 143 3.92 10.59 19.93
CA LEU A 143 5.12 11.20 20.54
C LEU A 143 4.84 12.57 21.16
N GLY A 144 3.66 13.15 20.91
CA GLY A 144 3.37 14.56 21.18
C GLY A 144 3.94 15.48 20.09
N PRO A 145 3.66 16.80 20.16
CA PRO A 145 4.11 17.75 19.15
C PRO A 145 5.65 17.80 19.09
N ARG A 146 6.22 18.10 17.92
CA ARG A 146 7.66 18.38 17.77
C ARG A 146 8.08 19.51 18.71
N GLU A 147 9.37 19.60 19.02
CA GLU A 147 9.90 20.70 19.83
C GLU A 147 9.48 22.06 19.24
N GLY A 148 8.86 22.91 20.09
CA GLY A 148 8.30 24.20 19.68
C GLY A 148 6.92 24.14 19.01
N GLY A 149 6.39 22.94 18.79
CA GLY A 149 5.04 22.70 18.29
C GLY A 149 3.97 22.84 19.39
N SER A 150 2.72 22.96 18.97
CA SER A 150 1.55 23.07 19.85
C SER A 150 0.49 22.07 19.41
N LEU A 151 -0.15 21.40 20.36
CA LEU A 151 -1.32 20.55 20.11
C LEU A 151 -2.51 21.33 19.53
N ARG A 152 -2.51 22.66 19.65
CA ARG A 152 -3.52 23.52 19.04
C ARG A 152 -3.10 23.87 17.62
N SER A 153 -4.01 23.63 16.69
CA SER A 153 -3.86 24.09 15.30
C SER A 153 -3.55 25.59 15.26
N PRO A 154 -2.68 26.03 14.33
CA PRO A 154 -2.42 27.46 14.12
C PRO A 154 -3.72 28.21 13.88
N ARG A 155 -3.78 29.46 14.34
CA ARG A 155 -4.92 30.33 14.04
C ARG A 155 -5.07 30.40 12.51
N PRO A 156 -6.25 30.06 11.96
CA PRO A 156 -6.46 30.10 10.52
C PRO A 156 -6.22 31.52 9.99
N GLU A 157 -5.66 31.61 8.78
CA GLU A 157 -5.55 32.88 8.07
C GLU A 157 -6.94 33.50 7.90
N LEU A 158 -7.02 34.82 8.04
CA LEU A 158 -8.27 35.55 7.80
C LEU A 158 -8.67 35.35 6.33
N LEU A 159 -9.92 34.98 6.10
CA LEU A 159 -10.45 34.83 4.75
C LEU A 159 -10.31 36.15 3.98
N PRO A 160 -9.84 36.12 2.72
CA PRO A 160 -9.79 37.32 1.90
C PRO A 160 -11.21 37.85 1.72
N VAL A 161 -11.43 39.11 2.12
CA VAL A 161 -12.67 39.83 1.81
C VAL A 161 -12.58 40.21 0.34
N LEU A 162 -13.41 39.56 -0.49
CA LEU A 162 -13.55 39.93 -1.89
C LEU A 162 -14.27 41.30 -1.97
N PRO A 163 -13.80 42.24 -2.81
CA PRO A 163 -14.44 43.55 -2.99
C PRO A 163 -15.81 43.45 -3.65
#